data_AF-A0A6P0MYB5-F1
#
_entry.id   AF-A0A6P0MYB5-F1
#
_cell.length_a   1.000
_cell.length_b   1.000
_cell.length_c   1.000
_cell.angle_alpha   90.00
_cell.angle_beta   90.00
_cell.angle_gamma   90.00
#
_symmetry.space_group_name_H-M   'P 1'
#
loop_
_entity.id
_entity.type
_entity.pdbx_description
1 polymer ?
#
loop_
_entity_poly.entity_id
_entity_poly.type
_entity_poly.pdbx_seq_one_letter_code
_entity_poly.pdbx_strand_id
1 'polypeptide(L)'
;MSQFSIEEISQEIEKIVENFNNLQCYQCAKEILKWLKANKIKGTLIRLRTKYDEDYIVSTRLENLGITESITANGTHYGVEVQGIVFDNLARDGMSREDWLNDFHCPSEQFIVEEL
;
A
#
# COMPACT_ATOMS: atom_id res chain seq x y z
N MET A 1 15.47 9.63 -17.65
CA MET A 1 14.80 8.32 -17.79
C MET A 1 15.34 7.47 -16.67
N SER A 2 14.48 6.88 -15.81
CA SER A 2 14.97 6.01 -14.74
C SER A 2 15.66 4.81 -15.38
N GLN A 3 16.82 4.44 -14.84
CA GLN A 3 17.66 3.36 -15.35
C GLN A 3 17.12 1.96 -14.96
N PHE A 4 16.11 1.91 -14.09
CA PHE A 4 15.58 0.68 -13.50
C PHE A 4 14.36 0.14 -14.26
N SER A 5 14.28 -1.18 -14.43
CA SER A 5 13.07 -1.90 -14.84
C SER A 5 12.07 -1.99 -13.68
N ILE A 6 10.81 -2.35 -13.96
CA ILE A 6 9.81 -2.52 -12.91
C ILE A 6 10.18 -3.64 -11.94
N GLU A 7 10.79 -4.72 -12.44
CA GLU A 7 11.25 -5.85 -11.61
C GLU A 7 12.36 -5.42 -10.64
N GLU A 8 13.32 -4.61 -11.10
CA GLU A 8 14.37 -4.06 -10.23
C GLU A 8 13.79 -3.11 -9.18
N ILE A 9 12.78 -2.31 -9.55
CA ILE A 9 12.07 -1.43 -8.62
C ILE A 9 11.33 -2.26 -7.57
N SER A 10 10.59 -3.28 -7.98
CA SER A 10 9.83 -4.16 -7.08
C SER A 10 10.76 -4.83 -6.07
N GLN A 11 11.89 -5.38 -6.50
CA GLN A 11 12.85 -6.05 -5.60
C GLN A 11 13.44 -5.10 -4.55
N GLU A 12 13.69 -3.85 -4.91
CA GLU A 12 14.21 -2.86 -3.95
C GLU A 12 13.12 -2.37 -3.00
N ILE A 13 11.88 -2.22 -3.47
CA ILE A 13 10.74 -1.87 -2.62
C ILE A 13 10.40 -3.01 -1.66
N GLU A 14 10.45 -4.26 -2.10
CA GLU A 14 10.21 -5.45 -1.27
C GLU A 14 11.11 -5.43 -0.03
N LYS A 15 12.41 -5.19 -0.20
CA LYS A 15 13.38 -5.07 0.90
C LYS A 15 13.03 -3.95 1.88
N ILE A 16 12.40 -2.87 1.41
CA ILE A 16 11.92 -1.78 2.26
C ILE A 16 10.70 -2.28 3.05
N VAL A 17 9.71 -2.82 2.35
CA VAL A 17 8.43 -3.31 2.88
C VAL A 17 8.62 -4.36 3.97
N GLU A 18 9.60 -5.26 3.85
CA GLU A 18 9.91 -6.31 4.84
C GLU A 18 10.20 -5.76 6.25
N ASN A 19 10.58 -4.49 6.39
CA ASN A 19 10.84 -3.85 7.68
C ASN A 19 9.59 -3.31 8.38
N PHE A 20 8.42 -3.43 7.75
CA PHE A 20 7.16 -2.88 8.25
C PHE A 20 6.16 -3.99 8.52
N ASN A 21 5.44 -3.84 9.63
CA ASN A 21 4.39 -4.74 10.06
C ASN A 21 3.02 -4.09 9.88
N ASN A 22 2.01 -4.76 10.43
CA ASN A 22 0.66 -4.23 10.51
C ASN A 22 0.63 -2.83 11.16
N LEU A 23 -0.31 -1.97 10.74
CA LEU A 23 -0.49 -0.58 11.19
C LEU A 23 0.64 0.42 10.82
N GLN A 24 1.63 0.01 10.03
CA GLN A 24 2.78 0.85 9.64
C GLN A 24 2.74 1.33 8.18
N CYS A 25 1.56 1.35 7.56
CA CYS A 25 1.38 1.68 6.13
C CYS A 25 1.96 3.06 5.77
N TYR A 26 1.73 4.08 6.60
CA TYR A 26 2.23 5.43 6.33
C TYR A 26 3.76 5.53 6.40
N GLN A 27 4.39 4.88 7.39
CA GLN A 27 5.85 4.84 7.52
C GLN A 27 6.48 4.09 6.35
N CYS A 28 5.88 2.96 5.95
CA CYS A 28 6.29 2.19 4.77
C CYS A 28 6.24 3.06 3.51
N ALA A 29 5.09 3.69 3.23
CA ALA A 29 4.91 4.56 2.06
C ALA A 29 5.93 5.70 2.01
N LYS A 30 6.26 6.30 3.16
CA LYS A 30 7.29 7.34 3.25
C LYS A 30 8.69 6.85 2.88
N GLU A 31 9.11 5.69 3.35
CA GLU A 31 10.44 5.15 3.02
C GLU A 31 10.51 4.72 1.54
N ILE A 32 9.43 4.16 0.99
CA ILE A 32 9.32 3.88 -0.45
C ILE A 32 9.49 5.17 -1.26
N LEU A 33 8.70 6.21 -0.98
CA LEU A 33 8.78 7.50 -1.69
C LEU A 33 10.16 8.16 -1.58
N LYS A 34 10.81 8.03 -0.42
CA LYS A 34 12.17 8.54 -0.20
C LYS A 34 13.19 7.81 -1.08
N TRP A 35 13.10 6.48 -1.17
CA TRP A 35 13.95 5.68 -2.07
C TRP A 35 13.69 6.01 -3.54
N LEU A 36 12.42 6.11 -3.95
CA LEU A 36 12.04 6.49 -5.32
C LEU A 36 12.60 7.87 -5.69
N LYS A 37 12.48 8.85 -4.80
CA LYS A 37 13.02 10.20 -4.99
C LYS A 37 14.53 10.21 -5.13
N ALA A 38 15.25 9.44 -4.30
CA ALA A 38 16.71 9.32 -4.39
C ALA A 38 17.17 8.76 -5.75
N ASN A 39 16.38 7.84 -6.32
CA ASN A 39 16.64 7.19 -7.60
C ASN A 39 15.99 7.90 -8.81
N LYS A 40 15.34 9.06 -8.59
CA LYS A 40 14.63 9.84 -9.63
C LYS A 40 13.55 9.03 -10.35
N ILE A 41 12.89 8.13 -9.64
CA ILE A 41 11.75 7.34 -10.09
C ILE A 41 10.48 8.07 -9.65
N LYS A 42 9.49 8.15 -10.55
CA LYS A 42 8.17 8.70 -10.21
C LYS A 42 7.35 7.64 -9.50
N GLY A 43 6.78 7.99 -8.35
CA GLY A 43 5.73 7.22 -7.70
C GLY A 43 4.66 8.16 -7.16
N THR A 44 3.45 7.63 -7.00
CA THR A 44 2.27 8.36 -6.52
C THR A 44 1.87 7.81 -5.17
N LEU A 45 1.71 8.66 -4.16
CA LEU A 45 1.14 8.25 -2.89
C LEU A 45 -0.38 8.12 -3.05
N ILE A 46 -0.92 6.94 -2.78
CA ILE A 46 -2.36 6.70 -2.74
C ILE A 46 -2.79 6.64 -1.28
N ARG A 47 -3.84 7.38 -0.96
CA ARG A 47 -4.57 7.28 0.31
C ARG A 47 -5.92 6.62 0.04
N LEU A 48 -6.20 5.56 0.78
CA LEU A 48 -7.52 4.94 0.87
C LEU A 48 -8.06 5.19 2.27
N ARG A 49 -9.26 5.74 2.37
CA ARG A 49 -9.94 5.93 3.65
C ARG A 49 -11.38 5.46 3.59
N THR A 50 -11.88 5.00 4.72
CA THR A 50 -13.30 4.68 4.88
C THR A 50 -14.16 5.92 4.64
N LYS A 51 -15.35 5.72 4.08
CA LYS A 51 -16.24 6.83 3.69
C LYS A 51 -16.98 7.44 4.87
N TYR A 52 -17.27 6.67 5.91
CA TYR A 52 -18.12 7.07 7.04
C TYR A 52 -17.36 7.02 8.38
N ASP A 53 -16.07 7.36 8.35
CA ASP A 53 -15.18 7.46 9.52
C ASP A 53 -15.10 6.16 10.34
N GLU A 54 -15.22 5.00 9.68
CA GLU A 54 -14.96 3.70 10.32
C GLU A 54 -13.45 3.52 10.52
N ASP A 55 -13.02 3.21 11.75
CA ASP A 55 -11.59 3.07 12.05
C ASP A 55 -10.95 1.75 11.56
N TYR A 56 -11.80 0.81 11.13
CA TYR A 56 -11.47 -0.59 10.88
C TYR A 56 -11.44 -0.91 9.39
N ILE A 57 -10.30 -1.43 8.94
CA ILE A 57 -10.11 -2.04 7.62
C ILE A 57 -9.51 -3.43 7.81
N VAL A 58 -9.93 -4.42 7.02
CA VAL A 58 -9.26 -5.72 6.85
C VAL A 58 -8.83 -5.94 5.41
N SER A 59 -8.04 -6.98 5.19
CA SER A 59 -7.37 -7.27 3.94
C SER A 59 -7.59 -8.74 3.57
N THR A 60 -8.16 -8.99 2.38
CA THR A 60 -8.43 -10.34 1.86
C THR A 60 -7.17 -11.20 1.85
N ARG A 61 -6.01 -10.64 1.44
CA ARG A 61 -4.73 -11.37 1.48
C ARG A 61 -4.33 -11.81 2.89
N LEU A 62 -4.60 -11.00 3.92
CA LEU A 62 -4.30 -11.37 5.30
C LEU A 62 -5.30 -12.40 5.83
N GLU A 63 -6.58 -12.26 5.50
CA GLU A 63 -7.61 -13.22 5.88
C GLU A 63 -7.34 -14.61 5.29
N ASN A 64 -6.84 -14.68 4.06
CA ASN A 64 -6.41 -15.94 3.42
C ASN A 64 -5.23 -16.61 4.15
N LEU A 65 -4.46 -15.85 4.94
CA LEU A 65 -3.40 -16.36 5.82
C LEU A 65 -3.89 -16.64 7.25
N GLY A 66 -5.19 -16.48 7.52
CA GLY A 66 -5.80 -16.64 8.83
C GLY A 66 -5.66 -15.43 9.75
N ILE A 67 -5.24 -14.27 9.22
CA ILE A 67 -5.08 -13.02 9.96
C ILE A 67 -6.30 -12.13 9.69
N THR A 68 -7.17 -11.98 10.69
CA THR A 68 -8.41 -11.18 10.59
C THR A 68 -8.36 -9.87 11.39
N GLU A 69 -7.16 -9.49 11.84
CA GLU A 69 -6.91 -8.26 12.58
C GLU A 69 -7.07 -7.03 11.68
N SER A 70 -7.46 -5.91 12.28
CA SER A 70 -7.52 -4.65 11.53
C SER A 70 -6.14 -4.22 11.05
N ILE A 71 -6.09 -3.69 9.83
CA ILE A 71 -4.88 -3.10 9.26
C ILE A 71 -4.74 -1.59 9.49
N THR A 72 -5.75 -0.98 10.12
CA THR A 72 -5.79 0.43 10.46
C THR A 72 -6.25 0.65 11.89
N ALA A 73 -5.89 1.81 12.45
CA ALA A 73 -6.42 2.29 13.73
C ALA A 73 -7.34 3.51 13.57
N ASN A 74 -7.49 4.02 12.35
CA ASN A 74 -8.17 5.29 12.02
C ASN A 74 -8.86 5.25 10.65
N GLY A 75 -9.08 4.05 10.09
CA GLY A 75 -9.76 3.89 8.82
C GLY A 75 -9.00 4.36 7.60
N THR A 76 -7.70 4.62 7.71
CA THR A 76 -6.88 5.13 6.60
C THR A 76 -5.70 4.21 6.33
N HIS A 77 -5.57 3.80 5.07
CA HIS A 77 -4.47 2.99 4.55
C HIS A 77 -3.74 3.71 3.43
N TYR A 78 -2.43 3.44 3.29
CA TYR A 78 -1.57 4.09 2.31
C TYR A 78 -0.85 3.07 1.45
N GLY A 79 -0.75 3.35 0.16
CA GLY A 79 0.06 2.63 -0.81
C GLY A 79 0.86 3.58 -1.69
N VAL A 80 1.88 3.07 -2.36
CA VAL A 80 2.67 3.82 -3.34
C VAL A 80 2.56 3.14 -4.69
N GLU A 81 2.03 3.85 -5.68
CA GLU A 81 1.93 3.37 -7.06
C GLU A 81 3.18 3.75 -7.86
N VAL A 82 3.78 2.77 -8.52
CA VAL A 82 4.92 2.92 -9.42
C VAL A 82 4.65 2.12 -10.68
N GLN A 83 4.53 2.80 -11.83
CA GLN A 83 4.27 2.18 -13.14
C GLN A 83 3.07 1.21 -13.15
N GLY A 84 1.99 1.53 -12.42
CA GLY A 84 0.77 0.71 -12.35
C GLY A 84 0.78 -0.38 -11.28
N ILE A 85 1.89 -0.55 -10.56
CA ILE A 85 2.01 -1.48 -9.44
C ILE A 85 1.94 -0.70 -8.13
N VAL A 86 1.06 -1.11 -7.22
CA VAL A 86 0.90 -0.55 -5.89
C VAL A 86 1.62 -1.41 -4.86
N PHE A 87 2.40 -0.76 -4.02
CA PHE A 87 3.11 -1.36 -2.89
C PHE A 87 2.60 -0.76 -1.58
N ASP A 88 2.42 -1.60 -0.56
CA ASP A 88 2.12 -1.18 0.79
C ASP A 88 2.85 -2.09 1.81
N ASN A 89 2.62 -1.90 3.10
CA ASN A 89 3.24 -2.72 4.14
C ASN A 89 2.77 -4.19 4.17
N LEU A 90 1.79 -4.58 3.34
CA LEU A 90 1.23 -5.93 3.27
C LEU A 90 1.58 -6.64 1.94
N ALA A 91 1.72 -5.88 0.85
CA ALA A 91 1.99 -6.35 -0.50
C ALA A 91 3.49 -6.28 -0.83
N ARG A 92 4.23 -7.31 -0.42
CA ARG A 92 5.68 -7.42 -0.64
C ARG A 92 6.07 -7.40 -2.12
N ASP A 93 5.33 -8.14 -2.94
CA ASP A 93 5.59 -8.27 -4.39
C ASP A 93 4.96 -7.13 -5.21
N GLY A 94 4.19 -6.25 -4.55
CA GLY A 94 3.28 -5.32 -5.19
C GLY A 94 2.10 -6.01 -5.89
N MET A 95 1.12 -5.23 -6.34
CA MET A 95 0.00 -5.74 -7.14
C MET A 95 -0.60 -4.63 -8.01
N SER A 96 -1.52 -4.99 -8.91
CA SER A 96 -2.21 -3.97 -9.70
C SER A 96 -3.02 -3.04 -8.79
N ARG A 97 -3.27 -1.81 -9.24
CA ARG A 97 -4.13 -0.88 -8.49
C ARG A 97 -5.55 -1.43 -8.28
N GLU A 98 -6.08 -2.15 -9.25
CA GLU A 98 -7.41 -2.77 -9.15
C GLU A 98 -7.43 -3.85 -8.06
N ASP A 99 -6.45 -4.76 -8.06
CA ASP A 99 -6.33 -5.79 -7.03
C ASP A 99 -6.12 -5.17 -5.64
N TRP A 100 -5.32 -4.09 -5.57
CA TRP A 100 -5.11 -3.37 -4.32
C TRP A 100 -6.40 -2.76 -3.78
N LEU A 101 -7.23 -2.16 -4.63
CA LEU A 101 -8.52 -1.59 -4.23
C LEU A 101 -9.54 -2.65 -3.82
N ASN A 102 -9.49 -3.83 -4.45
CA ASN A 102 -10.39 -4.95 -4.15
C ASN A 102 -9.96 -5.77 -2.93
N ASP A 103 -8.76 -5.56 -2.41
CA ASP A 103 -8.26 -6.31 -1.26
C ASP A 103 -8.86 -5.87 0.08
N PHE A 104 -9.30 -4.61 0.18
CA PHE A 104 -9.70 -4.02 1.46
C PHE A 104 -11.20 -4.06 1.70
N HIS A 105 -11.56 -4.39 2.94
CA HIS A 105 -12.94 -4.40 3.41
C HIS A 105 -13.12 -3.55 4.66
N CYS A 106 -14.27 -2.89 4.74
CA CYS A 106 -14.72 -2.12 5.91
C CYS A 106 -16.23 -2.31 6.07
N PRO A 107 -16.84 -1.99 7.22
CA PRO A 107 -18.25 -2.27 7.47
C PRO A 107 -19.24 -1.76 6.40
N SER A 108 -18.95 -0.64 5.73
CA SER A 108 -19.79 -0.08 4.68
C SER A 108 -19.41 -0.49 3.25
N GLU A 109 -18.29 -1.20 3.07
CA GLU A 109 -17.67 -1.52 1.77
C GLU A 109 -17.49 -0.28 0.87
N GLN A 110 -17.32 0.89 1.49
CA GLN A 110 -17.21 2.16 0.78
C GLN A 110 -15.94 2.91 1.20
N PHE A 111 -15.12 3.18 0.20
CA PHE A 111 -13.86 3.89 0.36
C PHE A 111 -13.82 5.17 -0.48
N ILE A 112 -13.01 6.11 -0.02
CA ILE A 112 -12.57 7.28 -0.77
C ILE A 112 -11.09 7.09 -1.06
N VAL A 113 -10.71 7.25 -2.32
CA VAL A 113 -9.35 7.06 -2.80
C VAL A 113 -8.83 8.37 -3.37
N GLU A 114 -7.64 8.78 -2.93
CA GLU A 114 -7.02 10.05 -3.29
C GLU A 114 -5.54 9.83 -3.65
N GLU A 115 -5.06 10.55 -4.67
CA GLU A 115 -3.64 10.64 -5.00
C GLU A 115 -3.07 11.92 -4.39
N LEU A 116 -1.92 11.81 -3.71
CA LEU A 116 -1.29 12.89 -2.93
C LEU A 116 0.05 13.35 -3.52
#